data_AF-K1RUD0-F1
#
_entry.id   AF-K1RUD0-F1
#
_cell.length_a   1.000
_cell.length_b   1.000
_cell.length_c   1.000
_cell.angle_alpha   90.00
_cell.angle_beta   90.00
_cell.angle_gamma   90.00
#
_symmetry.space_group_name_H-M   'P 1'
#
loop_
_entity.id
_entity.type
_entity.pdbx_description
1 polymer ?
#
loop_
_entity_poly.entity_id
_entity_poly.type
_entity_poly.pdbx_seq_one_letter_code
_entity_poly.pdbx_strand_id
1 'polypeptide(L)'
;IETESHGLVAVMPIGMSQVASVNFSEDLYVGKRVEKGDELGYFLFGGSDFVLVFQKDADFRLTSPQDGTGAWQHILMGEKLGELKAVR
;
A
#
# COMPACT_ATOMS: atom_id res chain seq x y z
N ILE A 1 6.96 7.49 1.46
CA ILE A 1 6.09 8.40 2.25
C ILE A 1 6.57 8.34 3.68
N GLU A 2 6.89 9.49 4.26
CA GLU A 2 7.14 9.61 5.70
C GLU A 2 5.82 9.96 6.39
N THR A 3 5.40 9.13 7.35
CA THR A 3 4.16 9.34 8.10
C THR A 3 4.48 9.93 9.47
N GLU A 4 3.59 10.75 10.02
CA GLU A 4 3.81 11.44 11.29
C GLU A 4 4.00 10.50 12.49
N SER A 5 3.38 9.32 12.45
CA SER A 5 3.31 8.41 13.60
C SER A 5 3.72 6.98 13.30
N HIS A 6 3.91 6.58 12.04
CA HIS A 6 4.25 5.20 11.67
C HIS A 6 5.55 5.14 10.83
N GLY A 7 6.28 6.26 10.74
CA GLY A 7 7.46 6.54 9.92
C GLY A 7 7.34 6.15 8.45
N LEU A 8 8.39 5.55 7.88
CA LEU A 8 8.52 5.37 6.43
C LEU A 8 7.69 4.20 5.87
N VAL A 9 6.99 4.48 4.79
CA VAL A 9 6.26 3.51 3.97
C VAL A 9 6.62 3.71 2.50
N ALA A 10 7.06 2.65 1.82
CA ALA A 10 7.19 2.63 0.37
C ALA A 10 5.89 2.12 -0.25
N VAL A 11 5.44 2.84 -1.27
CA VAL A 11 4.24 2.52 -2.06
C VAL A 11 4.72 2.25 -3.47
N MET A 12 4.57 1.01 -3.94
CA MET A 12 5.12 0.56 -5.22
C MET A 12 4.01 0.03 -6.12
N PRO A 13 3.45 0.87 -7.00
CA PRO A 13 2.59 0.39 -8.08
C PRO A 13 3.43 -0.40 -9.09
N ILE A 14 3.03 -1.65 -9.36
CA ILE A 14 3.73 -2.56 -10.25
C ILE A 14 2.85 -2.82 -11.48
N GLY A 15 3.29 -2.34 -12.63
CA GLY A 15 2.64 -2.64 -13.90
C GLY A 15 2.88 -4.09 -14.35
N MET A 16 1.90 -4.69 -15.03
CA MET A 16 2.03 -6.01 -15.65
C MET A 16 2.55 -5.88 -17.09
N SER A 17 3.26 -6.88 -17.60
CA SER A 17 3.93 -6.81 -18.91
C SER A 17 3.05 -6.39 -20.10
N GLN A 18 1.77 -6.76 -20.11
CA GLN A 18 0.85 -6.39 -21.22
C GLN A 18 0.08 -5.09 -20.93
N VAL A 19 0.00 -4.68 -19.67
CA VAL A 19 -0.64 -3.44 -19.23
C VAL A 19 0.18 -2.83 -18.08
N ALA A 20 1.22 -2.10 -18.46
CA ALA A 20 2.20 -1.54 -17.51
C ALA A 20 1.88 -0.08 -17.10
N SER A 21 0.63 0.36 -17.26
CA SER A 21 0.25 1.76 -17.03
C SER A 21 0.33 2.09 -15.54
N VAL A 22 1.30 2.90 -15.14
CA VAL A 22 1.39 3.48 -13.80
C VAL A 22 1.39 5.00 -13.99
N ASN A 23 0.27 5.64 -13.70
CA ASN A 23 0.13 7.09 -13.85
C ASN A 23 -0.01 7.71 -12.47
N PHE A 24 0.92 8.57 -12.09
CA PHE A 24 0.79 9.39 -10.88
C PHE A 24 -0.07 10.61 -11.17
N SER A 25 -0.83 11.06 -10.17
CA SER A 25 -1.64 12.28 -10.28
C SER A 25 -0.71 13.48 -10.53
N GLU A 26 -1.11 14.42 -11.40
CA GLU A 26 -0.24 15.53 -11.83
C GLU A 26 0.24 16.42 -10.68
N ASP A 27 -0.57 16.50 -9.63
CA ASP A 27 -0.29 17.28 -8.45
C ASP A 27 0.56 16.51 -7.42
N LEU A 28 1.01 15.29 -7.69
CA LEU A 28 1.91 14.52 -6.81
C LEU A 28 3.37 14.81 -7.14
N TYR A 29 4.10 15.34 -6.16
CA TYR A 29 5.53 15.66 -6.27
C TYR A 29 6.25 15.45 -4.94
N VAL A 30 7.58 15.34 -5.00
CA VAL A 30 8.42 15.16 -3.80
C VAL A 30 8.26 16.34 -2.85
N GLY A 31 7.99 16.04 -1.57
CA GLY A 31 7.77 17.05 -0.53
C GLY A 31 6.31 17.48 -0.38
N LYS A 32 5.40 17.07 -1.27
CA LYS A 32 3.96 17.27 -1.06
C LYS A 32 3.51 16.48 0.17
N ARG A 33 2.74 17.15 1.03
CA ARG A 33 1.97 16.50 2.10
C ARG A 33 0.67 15.97 1.52
N VAL A 34 0.37 14.71 1.81
CA VAL A 34 -0.87 14.02 1.40
C VAL A 34 -1.59 13.50 2.64
N GLU A 35 -2.91 13.46 2.58
CA GLU A 35 -3.78 12.95 3.63
C GLU A 35 -4.29 11.54 3.29
N LYS A 36 -4.78 10.82 4.30
CA LYS A 36 -5.36 9.50 4.09
C LYS A 36 -6.63 9.64 3.24
N GLY A 37 -6.62 9.01 2.07
CA GLY A 37 -7.72 9.05 1.11
C GLY A 37 -7.40 9.88 -0.13
N ASP A 38 -6.30 10.65 -0.11
CA ASP A 38 -5.84 11.35 -1.30
C ASP A 38 -5.40 10.37 -2.39
N GLU A 39 -5.71 10.72 -3.62
CA GLU A 39 -5.26 9.98 -4.79
C GLU A 39 -3.75 10.20 -4.99
N LEU A 40 -3.02 9.11 -5.18
CA LEU A 40 -1.61 9.15 -5.57
C LEU A 40 -1.41 8.89 -7.08
N GLY A 41 -2.35 8.17 -7.69
CA GLY A 41 -2.27 7.74 -9.06
C GLY A 41 -3.21 6.59 -9.35
N TYR A 42 -3.15 6.09 -10.58
CA TYR A 42 -4.05 5.07 -11.09
C TYR A 42 -3.39 4.18 -12.15
N PHE A 43 -4.00 3.01 -12.35
CA PHE A 43 -3.74 2.12 -13.48
C PHE A 43 -4.87 2.27 -14.50
N LEU A 44 -4.56 2.22 -15.80
CA LEU A 44 -5.57 2.35 -16.86
C LEU A 44 -6.32 1.02 -17.13
N PHE A 45 -5.71 -0.13 -16.81
CA PHE A 45 -6.36 -1.44 -16.88
C PHE A 45 -5.91 -2.36 -15.72
N GLY A 46 -6.68 -3.41 -15.46
CA GLY A 46 -6.45 -4.35 -14.37
C GLY A 46 -5.28 -5.32 -14.61
N GLY A 47 -4.99 -6.14 -13.59
CA GLY A 47 -3.86 -7.08 -13.60
C GLY A 47 -2.55 -6.48 -13.05
N SER A 48 -2.55 -5.22 -12.64
CA SER A 48 -1.43 -4.64 -11.90
C SER A 48 -1.38 -5.13 -10.46
N ASP A 49 -0.18 -5.11 -9.88
CA ASP A 49 0.07 -5.39 -8.49
C ASP A 49 0.39 -4.11 -7.72
N PHE A 50 0.18 -4.14 -6.41
CA PHE A 50 0.51 -3.03 -5.53
C PHE A 50 1.24 -3.55 -4.30
N VAL A 51 2.46 -3.07 -4.09
CA VAL A 51 3.30 -3.52 -2.98
C VAL A 51 3.47 -2.39 -1.97
N LEU A 52 3.20 -2.71 -0.71
CA LEU A 52 3.46 -1.84 0.43
C LEU A 52 4.64 -2.39 1.23
N VAL A 53 5.63 -1.55 1.50
CA VAL A 53 6.75 -1.89 2.37
C VAL A 53 6.76 -0.93 3.54
N PHE A 54 6.63 -1.46 4.74
CA PHE A 54 6.65 -0.69 5.97
C PHE A 54 8.04 -0.75 6.60
N GLN A 55 8.50 0.37 7.17
CA GLN A 55 9.66 0.35 8.03
C GLN A 55 9.48 -0.68 9.16
N LYS A 56 10.57 -1.32 9.56
CA LYS A 56 10.55 -2.43 10.54
C LYS A 56 9.77 -2.07 11.82
N ASP A 57 9.98 -0.87 12.33
CA ASP A 57 9.41 -0.46 13.62
C ASP A 57 7.90 -0.20 13.56
N ALA A 58 7.32 -0.08 12.37
CA ALA A 58 5.88 0.10 12.20
C ALA A 58 5.07 -1.17 12.55
N ASP A 59 5.73 -2.33 12.77
CA ASP A 59 5.15 -3.60 13.22
C ASP A 59 3.83 -3.93 12.49
N PHE A 60 3.87 -3.92 11.15
CA PHE A 60 2.69 -4.20 10.34
C PHE A 60 2.19 -5.62 10.59
N ARG A 61 0.89 -5.74 10.89
CA ARG A 61 0.20 -7.00 11.15
C ARG A 61 -0.94 -7.16 10.15
N LEU A 62 -0.82 -8.16 9.29
CA LEU A 62 -1.89 -8.54 8.37
C LEU A 62 -3.11 -9.03 9.18
N THR A 63 -4.29 -8.53 8.84
CA THR A 63 -5.56 -8.92 9.50
C THR A 63 -6.16 -10.19 8.93
N SER A 64 -5.73 -10.61 7.74
CA SER A 64 -6.17 -11.86 7.14
C SER A 64 -5.92 -13.01 8.11
N PRO A 65 -6.90 -13.89 8.36
CA PRO A 65 -6.65 -15.10 9.12
C PRO A 65 -5.82 -16.09 8.29
N GLN A 66 -4.93 -16.82 8.95
CA GLN A 66 -4.32 -18.00 8.33
C GLN A 66 -5.33 -19.14 8.30
N ASP A 67 -5.41 -19.85 7.18
CA ASP A 67 -5.95 -21.20 7.22
C ASP A 67 -4.95 -22.11 7.98
N GLY A 68 -5.43 -23.23 8.52
CA GLY A 68 -4.58 -24.16 9.28
C GLY A 68 -3.43 -24.78 8.47
N THR A 69 -3.23 -24.38 7.22
CA THR A 69 -2.12 -24.79 6.34
C THR A 69 -1.01 -23.73 6.27
N GLY A 70 -1.19 -22.58 6.90
CA GLY A 70 -0.26 -21.44 6.89
C GLY A 70 -0.47 -20.50 5.70
N ALA A 71 -1.51 -20.72 4.88
CA ALA A 71 -1.90 -19.79 3.83
C ALA A 71 -2.76 -18.67 4.44
N TRP A 72 -2.67 -17.46 3.88
CA TRP A 72 -3.52 -16.34 4.29
C TRP A 72 -4.78 -16.30 3.44
N GLN A 73 -5.93 -16.05 4.07
CA GLN A 73 -7.17 -15.86 3.35
C GLN A 73 -7.18 -14.56 2.53
N HIS A 74 -7.99 -14.52 1.48
CA HIS A 74 -8.14 -13.31 0.67
C HIS A 74 -8.82 -12.20 1.47
N ILE A 75 -8.26 -10.99 1.39
CA ILE A 75 -8.90 -9.75 1.83
C ILE A 75 -9.50 -9.09 0.59
N LEU A 76 -10.79 -8.76 0.64
CA LEU A 76 -11.49 -8.12 -0.46
C LEU A 76 -11.21 -6.61 -0.50
N MET A 77 -11.47 -5.99 -1.66
CA MET A 77 -11.36 -4.54 -1.79
C MET A 77 -12.27 -3.84 -0.77
N GLY A 78 -11.71 -2.88 -0.03
CA GLY A 78 -12.42 -2.13 1.00
C GLY A 78 -12.37 -2.76 2.39
N GLU A 79 -11.92 -4.02 2.52
CA GLU A 79 -11.69 -4.64 3.82
C GLU A 79 -10.38 -4.15 4.46
N LYS A 80 -10.30 -4.25 5.78
CA LYS A 80 -9.11 -3.85 6.53
C LYS A 80 -7.96 -4.79 6.15
N LEU A 81 -6.88 -4.21 5.61
CA LEU A 81 -5.66 -4.95 5.22
C LEU A 81 -4.80 -5.36 6.42
N GLY A 82 -4.68 -4.48 7.42
CA GLY A 82 -3.79 -4.71 8.55
C GLY A 82 -3.80 -3.60 9.59
N GLU A 83 -2.94 -3.75 10.58
CA GLU A 83 -2.68 -2.79 11.65
C GLU A 83 -1.21 -2.41 11.68
N LEU A 84 -0.92 -1.17 12.07
CA LEU A 84 0.42 -0.66 12.28
C LEU A 84 0.52 -0.18 13.73
N LYS A 85 1.73 -0.22 14.30
CA LYS A 85 2.05 0.44 15.56
C LYS A 85 2.61 1.83 15.31
N ALA A 86 2.26 2.74 16.22
CA ALA A 86 2.92 4.04 16.27
C ALA A 86 4.41 3.83 16.58
N VAL A 87 5.26 4.39 15.73
CA VAL A 87 6.71 4.43 15.88
C VAL A 87 7.06 5.77 16.54
N ARG A 88 7.71 5.71 17.69
CA ARG A 88 8.26 6.88 18.37
C ARG A 88 9.65 7.21 17.86
#